data_AF-A0A0N4XMP7-F1
#
_entry.id   AF-A0A0N4XMP7-F1
#
_cell.length_a   1.000
_cell.length_b   1.000
_cell.length_c   1.000
_cell.angle_alpha   90.00
_cell.angle_beta   90.00
_cell.angle_gamma   90.00
#
_symmetry.space_group_name_H-M   'P 1'
#
loop_
_entity.id
_entity.type
_entity.pdbx_description
1 polymer ?
#
loop_
_entity_poly.entity_id
_entity_poly.type
_entity_poly.pdbx_seq_one_letter_code
_entity_poly.pdbx_strand_id
1 'polypeptide(L)'
;LKFKVVAEDPLLLECAYETAEYFCDDIKWALQYNREAVKFLNNLQYLWKNAANGIKRINQADKLLQDLLTKTNQKELIDPLKRALKAELGALTQSKVGCFTDKELDEPTKEQYCGRAYGYIGQAILKLIDAIVEVYPDERKRSKIEELFGNFHIQFPNAAINVPNEAYKLAENVLAAM
;
A
#
# COMPACT_ATOMS: atom_id res chain seq x y z
N LEU A 1 10.25 7.34 36.17
CA LEU A 1 10.83 6.81 34.92
C LEU A 1 9.68 6.49 33.96
N LYS A 2 9.52 7.26 32.87
CA LYS A 2 8.57 6.92 31.81
C LYS A 2 9.26 5.92 30.89
N PHE A 3 8.85 4.65 30.93
CA PHE A 3 9.33 3.67 29.96
C PHE A 3 8.81 4.06 28.58
N LYS A 4 9.73 4.34 27.66
CA LYS A 4 9.42 4.52 26.25
C LYS A 4 9.19 3.10 25.72
N VAL A 5 7.93 2.72 25.53
CA VAL A 5 7.59 1.47 24.83
C VAL A 5 8.28 1.54 23.48
N VAL A 6 9.26 0.67 23.26
CA VAL A 6 9.85 0.49 21.94
C VAL A 6 8.73 -0.10 21.11
N ALA A 7 8.28 0.64 20.09
CA ALA A 7 7.29 0.10 19.16
C ALA A 7 7.88 -1.18 18.56
N GLU A 8 7.23 -2.32 18.79
CA GLU A 8 7.61 -3.59 18.16
C GLU A 8 7.65 -3.37 16.66
N ASP A 9 8.69 -3.88 16.00
CA ASP A 9 8.79 -3.83 14.55
C ASP A 9 7.58 -4.56 13.95
N PRO A 10 6.69 -3.88 13.21
CA PRO A 10 5.51 -4.53 12.63
C PRO A 10 5.77 -5.72 11.69
N LEU A 11 7.00 -5.95 11.21
CA LEU A 11 7.35 -7.14 10.42
C LEU A 11 7.59 -8.36 11.30
N LEU A 12 7.81 -8.14 12.59
CA LEU A 12 7.94 -9.19 13.61
C LEU A 12 6.59 -9.59 14.20
N LEU A 13 5.49 -8.90 13.83
CA LEU A 13 4.15 -9.33 14.20
C LEU A 13 3.85 -10.68 13.55
N GLU A 14 3.51 -11.66 14.39
CA GLU A 14 2.94 -12.91 13.93
C GLU A 14 1.55 -12.65 13.33
N CYS A 15 1.30 -13.28 12.19
CA CYS A 15 0.03 -13.17 11.51
C CYS A 15 -0.90 -14.26 12.03
N ALA A 16 -2.07 -13.87 12.53
CA ALA A 16 -2.98 -14.78 13.18
C ALA A 16 -3.89 -15.56 12.20
N TYR A 17 -3.92 -15.19 10.92
CA TYR A 17 -4.71 -15.86 9.89
C TYR A 17 -3.87 -16.88 9.11
N GLU A 18 -3.86 -18.12 9.56
CA GLU A 18 -3.00 -19.19 9.00
C GLU A 18 -3.67 -20.02 7.88
N THR A 19 -4.90 -19.69 7.49
CA THR A 19 -5.66 -20.50 6.52
C THR A 19 -5.31 -20.21 5.06
N ALA A 20 -4.66 -19.09 4.79
CA ALA A 20 -4.19 -18.69 3.47
C ALA A 20 -2.66 -18.73 3.43
N GLU A 21 -2.10 -19.27 2.34
CA GLU A 21 -0.67 -19.54 2.19
C GLU A 21 0.14 -18.25 2.09
N TYR A 22 -0.35 -17.27 1.33
CA TYR A 22 0.41 -16.06 0.99
C TYR A 22 -0.10 -14.78 1.67
N PHE A 23 -1.32 -14.80 2.22
CA PHE A 23 -2.00 -13.62 2.75
C PHE A 23 -1.12 -12.83 3.73
N CYS A 24 -0.53 -13.54 4.70
CA CYS A 24 0.30 -12.94 5.72
C CYS A 24 1.59 -12.32 5.16
N ASP A 25 2.20 -13.00 4.18
CA ASP A 25 3.40 -12.51 3.52
C ASP A 25 3.09 -11.28 2.67
N ASP A 26 1.97 -11.27 1.96
CA ASP A 26 1.55 -10.12 1.17
C ASP A 26 1.24 -8.89 2.04
N ILE A 27 0.59 -9.05 3.19
CA ILE A 27 0.42 -7.95 4.16
C ILE A 27 1.78 -7.45 4.69
N LYS A 28 2.71 -8.35 5.00
CA LYS A 28 4.06 -7.97 5.45
C LYS A 28 4.87 -7.26 4.36
N TRP A 29 4.75 -7.68 3.11
CA TRP A 29 5.35 -6.99 1.97
C TRP A 29 4.76 -5.61 1.77
N ALA A 30 3.44 -5.45 1.88
CA ALA A 30 2.81 -4.13 1.83
C ALA A 30 3.35 -3.19 2.92
N LEU A 31 3.46 -3.67 4.17
CA LEU A 31 4.10 -2.94 5.27
C LEU A 31 5.57 -2.57 4.95
N GLN A 32 6.33 -3.50 4.39
CA GLN A 32 7.72 -3.27 4.02
C GLN A 32 7.85 -2.17 2.94
N TYR A 33 6.99 -2.20 1.92
CA TYR A 33 6.99 -1.18 0.89
C TYR A 33 6.59 0.21 1.42
N ASN A 34 5.61 0.27 2.32
CA ASN A 34 5.27 1.52 3.00
C ASN A 34 6.42 2.10 3.80
N ARG A 35 7.21 1.26 4.48
CA ARG A 35 8.43 1.72 5.18
C ARG A 35 9.48 2.28 4.23
N GLU A 36 9.71 1.61 3.11
CA GLU A 36 10.65 2.12 2.09
C GLU A 36 10.16 3.45 1.50
N ALA A 37 8.85 3.60 1.27
CA ALA A 37 8.26 4.88 0.87
C ALA A 37 8.48 5.97 1.94
N VAL A 38 8.21 5.69 3.21
CA VAL A 38 8.42 6.63 4.33
C VAL A 38 9.89 7.00 4.49
N LYS A 39 10.81 6.03 4.44
CA LYS A 39 12.25 6.25 4.50
C LYS A 39 12.70 7.18 3.37
N PHE A 40 12.22 6.93 2.17
CA PHE A 40 12.53 7.75 1.01
C PHE A 40 11.97 9.18 1.15
N LEU A 41 10.71 9.33 1.57
CA LEU A 41 10.09 10.65 1.80
C LEU A 41 10.74 11.42 2.96
N ASN A 42 11.15 10.75 4.04
CA ASN A 42 11.88 11.35 5.15
C ASN A 42 13.22 11.95 4.69
N ASN A 43 13.94 11.22 3.83
CA ASN A 43 15.19 11.70 3.24
C ASN A 43 14.99 12.91 2.31
N LEU A 44 13.75 13.31 2.02
CA LEU A 44 13.43 14.39 1.09
C LEU A 44 12.64 15.50 1.77
N GLN A 45 12.39 15.42 3.08
CA GLN A 45 11.66 16.46 3.82
C GLN A 45 12.31 17.84 3.77
N TYR A 46 13.65 17.90 3.62
CA TYR A 46 14.35 19.18 3.49
C TYR A 46 14.13 19.82 2.11
N LEU A 47 13.79 19.03 1.10
CA LEU A 47 13.43 19.50 -0.24
C LEU A 47 11.92 19.76 -0.33
N TRP A 48 11.10 18.99 0.40
CA TRP A 48 9.65 18.96 0.22
C TRP A 48 8.93 19.16 1.55
N LYS A 49 8.54 20.40 1.82
CA LYS A 49 7.82 20.76 3.06
C LYS A 49 6.51 19.99 3.23
N ASN A 50 5.89 19.56 2.13
CA ASN A 50 4.62 18.83 2.13
C ASN A 50 4.76 17.30 2.21
N ALA A 51 5.97 16.73 2.22
CA ALA A 51 6.18 15.28 2.32
C ALA A 51 5.59 14.69 3.62
N ALA A 52 5.48 15.50 4.67
CA ALA A 52 4.87 15.12 5.95
C ALA A 52 3.42 14.62 5.80
N ASN A 53 2.65 15.17 4.86
CA ASN A 53 1.27 14.73 4.63
C ASN A 53 1.20 13.33 4.00
N GLY A 54 2.07 13.05 3.03
CA GLY A 54 2.21 11.71 2.44
C GLY A 54 2.63 10.69 3.49
N ILE A 55 3.68 10.98 4.26
CA ILE A 55 4.16 10.12 5.36
C ILE A 55 3.05 9.84 6.38
N LYS A 56 2.30 10.87 6.78
CA LYS A 56 1.18 10.70 7.70
C LYS A 56 0.13 9.72 7.17
N ARG A 57 -0.17 9.76 5.87
CA ARG A 57 -1.15 8.87 5.24
C ARG A 57 -0.64 7.45 5.09
N ILE A 58 0.63 7.27 4.73
CA ILE A 58 1.27 5.95 4.69
C ILE A 58 1.20 5.30 6.08
N ASN A 59 1.57 6.04 7.13
CA ASN A 59 1.48 5.56 8.51
C ASN A 59 0.04 5.25 8.97
N GLN A 60 -0.99 5.85 8.34
CA GLN A 60 -2.38 5.49 8.60
C GLN A 60 -2.75 4.17 7.93
N ALA A 61 -2.28 3.95 6.70
CA ALA A 61 -2.48 2.68 5.99
C ALA A 61 -1.74 1.53 6.71
N ASP A 62 -0.50 1.74 7.15
CA ASP A 62 0.28 0.76 7.93
C ASP A 62 -0.44 0.27 9.19
N LYS A 63 -1.13 1.17 9.91
CA LYS A 63 -1.91 0.77 11.09
C LYS A 63 -3.07 -0.16 10.74
N LEU A 64 -3.69 0.03 9.57
CA LEU A 64 -4.76 -0.84 9.10
C LEU A 64 -4.19 -2.20 8.65
N LEU A 65 -3.01 -2.20 8.01
CA LEU A 65 -2.29 -3.43 7.66
C LEU A 65 -1.86 -4.22 8.90
N GLN A 66 -1.39 -3.53 9.95
CA GLN A 66 -1.07 -4.15 11.24
C GLN A 66 -2.31 -4.76 11.91
N ASP A 67 -3.45 -4.07 11.86
CA ASP A 67 -4.72 -4.60 12.39
C ASP A 67 -5.14 -5.89 11.65
N LEU A 68 -4.87 -5.99 10.34
CA LEU A 68 -5.13 -7.20 9.56
C LEU A 68 -4.34 -8.42 10.05
N LEU A 69 -3.08 -8.24 10.47
CA LEU A 69 -2.25 -9.33 11.00
C LEU A 69 -2.82 -9.94 12.29
N THR A 70 -3.69 -9.24 13.00
CA THR A 70 -4.31 -9.72 14.24
C THR A 70 -5.61 -10.50 14.04
N LYS A 71 -6.15 -10.51 12.81
CA LYS A 71 -7.44 -11.16 12.52
C LYS A 71 -7.24 -12.67 12.35
N THR A 72 -8.20 -13.45 12.85
CA THR A 72 -8.13 -14.92 12.80
C THR A 72 -9.18 -15.54 11.88
N ASN A 73 -10.11 -14.75 11.36
CA ASN A 73 -11.26 -15.24 10.61
C ASN A 73 -11.44 -14.46 9.29
N GLN A 74 -11.64 -15.19 8.20
CA GLN A 74 -11.90 -14.65 6.86
C GLN A 74 -13.02 -13.61 6.84
N LYS A 75 -14.11 -13.81 7.59
CA LYS A 75 -15.25 -12.87 7.64
C LYS A 75 -14.86 -11.51 8.20
N GLU A 76 -13.83 -11.46 9.02
CA GLU A 76 -13.32 -10.24 9.65
C GLU A 76 -12.31 -9.50 8.78
N LEU A 77 -11.85 -10.11 7.67
CA LEU A 77 -10.80 -9.53 6.82
C LEU A 77 -11.34 -8.55 5.78
N ILE A 78 -12.53 -8.79 5.23
CA ILE A 78 -12.98 -8.09 4.00
C ILE A 78 -13.15 -6.58 4.18
N ASP A 79 -13.86 -6.15 5.21
CA ASP A 79 -14.04 -4.71 5.46
C ASP A 79 -12.73 -4.00 5.85
N PRO A 80 -11.88 -4.56 6.75
CA PRO A 80 -10.55 -4.02 6.98
C PRO A 80 -9.67 -3.94 5.72
N LEU A 81 -9.67 -4.95 4.85
CA LEU A 81 -8.93 -4.94 3.58
C LEU A 81 -9.40 -3.80 2.66
N LYS A 82 -10.72 -3.60 2.52
CA LYS A 82 -11.28 -2.45 1.77
C LYS A 82 -10.79 -1.12 2.33
N ARG A 83 -10.76 -1.00 3.67
CA ARG A 83 -10.30 0.24 4.34
C ARG A 83 -8.80 0.46 4.13
N ALA A 84 -7.99 -0.59 4.26
CA ALA A 84 -6.56 -0.53 4.02
C ALA A 84 -6.28 -0.10 2.57
N LEU A 85 -6.97 -0.70 1.59
CA LEU A 85 -6.77 -0.37 0.17
C LEU A 85 -7.16 1.08 -0.14
N LYS A 86 -8.27 1.57 0.42
CA LYS A 86 -8.62 3.00 0.33
C LYS A 86 -7.59 3.91 0.97
N ALA A 87 -6.99 3.49 2.09
CA ALA A 87 -5.97 4.26 2.78
C ALA A 87 -4.68 4.35 1.94
N GLU A 88 -4.26 3.26 1.29
CA GLU A 88 -3.13 3.25 0.36
C GLU A 88 -3.35 4.18 -0.84
N LEU A 89 -4.55 4.18 -1.42
CA LEU A 89 -4.91 5.13 -2.48
C LEU A 89 -4.79 6.57 -1.98
N GLY A 90 -5.31 6.85 -0.78
CA GLY A 90 -5.17 8.15 -0.14
C GLY A 90 -3.71 8.53 0.12
N ALA A 91 -2.86 7.56 0.49
CA ALA A 91 -1.44 7.76 0.71
C ALA A 91 -0.70 8.12 -0.59
N LEU A 92 -1.01 7.43 -1.68
CA LEU A 92 -0.44 7.75 -3.00
C LEU A 92 -0.89 9.13 -3.47
N THR A 93 -2.18 9.44 -3.38
CA THR A 93 -2.71 10.76 -3.77
C THR A 93 -2.06 11.89 -2.99
N GLN A 94 -1.96 11.76 -1.66
CA GLN A 94 -1.39 12.81 -0.83
C GLN A 94 0.12 12.95 -1.00
N SER A 95 0.82 11.85 -1.24
CA SER A 95 2.25 11.89 -1.59
C SER A 95 2.46 12.62 -2.93
N LYS A 96 1.61 12.36 -3.92
CA LYS A 96 1.62 13.07 -5.22
C LYS A 96 1.35 14.56 -5.06
N VAL A 97 0.27 14.92 -4.39
CA VAL A 97 -0.07 16.33 -4.12
C VAL A 97 1.09 17.03 -3.43
N GLY A 98 1.72 16.41 -2.43
CA GLY A 98 2.85 17.00 -1.72
C GLY A 98 4.04 17.34 -2.61
N CYS A 99 4.34 16.48 -3.59
CA CYS A 99 5.46 16.68 -4.51
C CYS A 99 5.19 17.72 -5.61
N PHE A 100 4.01 17.69 -6.23
CA PHE A 100 3.69 18.58 -7.35
C PHE A 100 3.24 19.98 -6.92
N THR A 101 2.95 20.19 -5.63
CA THR A 101 2.62 21.52 -5.10
C THR A 101 3.84 22.38 -4.79
N ASP A 102 5.03 21.78 -4.68
CA ASP A 102 6.25 22.54 -4.49
C ASP A 102 6.66 23.23 -5.80
N LYS A 103 6.86 24.55 -5.77
CA LYS A 103 7.23 25.33 -6.97
C LYS A 103 8.74 25.49 -7.12
N GLU A 104 9.52 25.07 -6.11
CA GLU A 104 10.97 25.27 -6.08
C GLU A 104 11.74 24.24 -6.93
N LEU A 105 11.08 23.15 -7.35
CA LEU A 105 11.66 22.11 -8.20
C LEU A 105 10.98 22.05 -9.57
N ASP A 106 11.77 21.79 -10.61
CA ASP A 106 11.23 21.48 -11.93
C ASP A 106 10.53 20.11 -11.95
N GLU A 107 9.65 19.93 -12.93
CA GLU A 107 8.84 18.71 -13.09
C GLU A 107 9.69 17.43 -13.27
N PRO A 108 10.76 17.41 -14.09
CA PRO A 108 11.61 16.23 -14.23
C PRO A 108 12.27 15.82 -12.90
N THR A 109 12.73 16.77 -12.11
CA THR A 109 13.35 16.53 -10.80
C THR A 109 12.32 15.96 -9.82
N LYS A 110 11.12 16.55 -9.77
CA LYS A 110 10.00 16.03 -8.96
C LYS A 110 9.67 14.60 -9.32
N GLU A 111 9.55 14.30 -10.60
CA GLU A 111 9.16 12.97 -11.05
C GLU A 111 10.26 11.93 -10.78
N GLN A 112 11.53 12.29 -11.01
CA GLN A 112 12.67 11.42 -10.70
C GLN A 112 12.74 11.05 -9.22
N TYR A 113 12.65 12.05 -8.34
CA TYR A 113 12.76 11.80 -6.91
C TYR A 113 11.47 11.17 -6.40
N CYS A 114 10.30 11.79 -6.59
CA CYS A 114 9.06 11.30 -5.99
C CYS A 114 8.56 9.98 -6.59
N GLY A 115 8.89 9.71 -7.86
CA GLY A 115 8.50 8.48 -8.56
C GLY A 115 8.88 7.21 -7.79
N ARG A 116 10.03 7.22 -7.10
CA ARG A 116 10.46 6.06 -6.30
C ARG A 116 9.58 5.82 -5.08
N ALA A 117 9.21 6.86 -4.33
CA ALA A 117 8.26 6.73 -3.22
C ALA A 117 6.89 6.27 -3.72
N TYR A 118 6.40 6.82 -4.84
CA TYR A 118 5.12 6.42 -5.41
C TYR A 118 5.12 4.97 -5.83
N GLY A 119 6.20 4.50 -6.41
CA GLY A 119 6.31 3.11 -6.80
C GLY A 119 6.31 2.15 -5.63
N TYR A 120 6.93 2.51 -4.50
CA TYR A 120 6.79 1.72 -3.27
C TYR A 120 5.34 1.67 -2.79
N ILE A 121 4.63 2.79 -2.75
CA ILE A 121 3.19 2.80 -2.41
C ILE A 121 2.38 1.98 -3.42
N GLY A 122 2.73 2.07 -4.71
CA GLY A 122 2.14 1.25 -5.77
C GLY A 122 2.33 -0.25 -5.52
N GLN A 123 3.53 -0.67 -5.10
CA GLN A 123 3.77 -2.08 -4.74
C GLN A 123 3.00 -2.51 -3.49
N ALA A 124 2.86 -1.63 -2.50
CA ALA A 124 2.00 -1.91 -1.34
C ALA A 124 0.54 -2.15 -1.76
N ILE A 125 0.04 -1.34 -2.71
CA ILE A 125 -1.29 -1.53 -3.31
C ILE A 125 -1.39 -2.90 -4.00
N LEU A 126 -0.43 -3.28 -4.84
CA LEU A 126 -0.47 -4.56 -5.57
C LEU A 126 -0.44 -5.75 -4.59
N LYS A 127 0.42 -5.70 -3.57
CA LYS A 127 0.47 -6.72 -2.52
C LYS A 127 -0.81 -6.83 -1.72
N LEU A 128 -1.46 -5.70 -1.45
CA LEU A 128 -2.77 -5.74 -0.79
C LEU A 128 -3.86 -6.34 -1.68
N ILE A 129 -3.76 -6.21 -3.02
CA ILE A 129 -4.66 -6.86 -3.96
C ILE A 129 -4.41 -8.38 -4.01
N ASP A 130 -3.15 -8.84 -3.99
CA ASP A 130 -2.81 -10.27 -3.84
C ASP A 130 -3.51 -10.86 -2.60
N ALA A 131 -3.33 -10.20 -1.45
CA ALA A 131 -3.96 -10.60 -0.20
C ALA A 131 -5.50 -10.62 -0.29
N ILE A 132 -6.11 -9.67 -1.00
CA ILE A 132 -7.56 -9.63 -1.22
C ILE A 132 -8.02 -10.83 -2.05
N VAL A 133 -7.35 -11.12 -3.17
CA VAL A 133 -7.70 -12.24 -4.05
C VAL A 133 -7.75 -13.54 -3.26
N GLU A 134 -6.72 -13.81 -2.46
CA GLU A 134 -6.59 -15.08 -1.76
C GLU A 134 -7.71 -15.34 -0.75
N VAL A 135 -8.13 -14.29 -0.03
CA VAL A 135 -9.08 -14.44 1.08
C VAL A 135 -10.50 -14.02 0.73
N TYR A 136 -10.80 -13.59 -0.49
CA TYR A 136 -12.15 -13.15 -0.85
C TYR A 136 -13.16 -14.32 -0.84
N PRO A 137 -14.24 -14.28 -0.03
CA PRO A 137 -15.12 -15.44 0.18
C PRO A 137 -16.09 -15.68 -0.99
N ASP A 138 -16.48 -14.64 -1.72
CA ASP A 138 -17.39 -14.75 -2.86
C ASP A 138 -16.58 -15.12 -4.11
N GLU A 139 -16.75 -16.34 -4.59
CA GLU A 139 -15.99 -16.88 -5.72
C GLU A 139 -16.17 -16.06 -7.01
N ARG A 140 -17.39 -15.57 -7.29
CA ARG A 140 -17.65 -14.79 -8.51
C ARG A 140 -16.93 -13.45 -8.46
N LYS A 141 -16.97 -12.78 -7.31
CA LYS A 141 -16.25 -11.52 -7.10
C LYS A 141 -14.75 -11.74 -7.09
N ARG A 142 -14.26 -12.81 -6.45
CA ARG A 142 -12.84 -13.19 -6.44
C ARG A 142 -12.33 -13.38 -7.86
N SER A 143 -13.00 -14.20 -8.68
CA SER A 143 -12.61 -14.41 -10.08
C SER A 143 -12.62 -13.11 -10.89
N LYS A 144 -13.52 -12.17 -10.58
CA LYS A 144 -13.50 -10.86 -11.24
C LYS A 144 -12.27 -10.03 -10.85
N ILE A 145 -11.86 -10.08 -9.58
CA ILE A 145 -10.65 -9.41 -9.08
C ILE A 145 -9.41 -10.05 -9.69
N GLU A 146 -9.34 -11.39 -9.73
CA GLU A 146 -8.27 -12.15 -10.40
C GLU A 146 -8.14 -11.77 -11.88
N GLU A 147 -9.26 -11.65 -12.60
CA GLU A 147 -9.26 -11.23 -14.01
C GLU A 147 -8.70 -9.81 -14.18
N LEU A 148 -9.12 -8.86 -13.34
CA LEU A 148 -8.59 -7.49 -13.35
C LEU A 148 -7.08 -7.48 -13.11
N PHE A 149 -6.61 -8.29 -12.17
CA PHE A 149 -5.22 -8.36 -11.78
C PHE A 149 -4.33 -9.09 -12.80
N GLY A 150 -4.82 -10.20 -13.38
CA GLY A 150 -4.16 -10.88 -14.48
C GLY A 150 -4.02 -9.99 -15.71
N ASN A 151 -5.06 -9.23 -16.07
CA ASN A 151 -5.01 -8.26 -17.16
C ASN A 151 -3.98 -7.16 -16.90
N PHE A 152 -3.84 -6.71 -15.65
CA PHE A 152 -2.80 -5.77 -15.26
C PHE A 152 -1.41 -6.34 -15.50
N HIS A 153 -1.12 -7.58 -15.07
CA HIS A 153 0.18 -8.21 -15.30
C HIS A 153 0.50 -8.48 -16.78
N ILE A 154 -0.51 -8.75 -17.61
CA ILE A 154 -0.32 -8.87 -19.06
C ILE A 154 0.10 -7.52 -19.67
N GLN A 155 -0.53 -6.42 -19.23
CA GLN A 155 -0.21 -5.07 -19.72
C GLN A 155 1.12 -4.56 -19.16
N PHE A 156 1.46 -4.94 -17.93
CA PHE A 156 2.62 -4.48 -17.18
C PHE A 156 3.43 -5.68 -16.67
N PRO A 157 4.08 -6.46 -17.56
CA PRO A 157 4.79 -7.69 -17.19
C PRO A 157 5.99 -7.44 -16.25
N ASN A 158 6.52 -6.22 -16.26
CA ASN A 158 7.56 -5.75 -15.35
C ASN A 158 7.02 -4.60 -14.49
N ALA A 159 5.86 -4.82 -13.84
CA ALA A 159 5.28 -3.92 -12.85
C ALA A 159 6.19 -3.78 -11.61
N ALA A 160 7.37 -3.21 -11.82
CA ALA A 160 8.25 -2.74 -10.77
C ALA A 160 7.69 -1.43 -10.20
N ILE A 161 8.52 -0.67 -9.48
CA ILE A 161 8.23 0.63 -8.86
C ILE A 161 7.71 1.69 -9.89
N ASN A 162 7.62 1.38 -11.19
CA ASN A 162 7.34 2.35 -12.25
C ASN A 162 5.87 2.43 -12.70
N VAL A 163 4.93 1.71 -12.07
CA VAL A 163 3.50 1.73 -12.47
C VAL A 163 2.51 2.16 -11.36
N PRO A 164 2.81 3.20 -10.56
CA PRO A 164 1.95 3.57 -9.43
C PRO A 164 0.58 4.15 -9.86
N ASN A 165 0.46 4.76 -11.05
CA ASN A 165 -0.83 5.26 -11.55
C ASN A 165 -1.76 4.09 -11.94
N GLU A 166 -1.18 3.08 -12.56
CA GLU A 166 -1.86 1.90 -13.05
C GLU A 166 -2.28 1.04 -11.86
N ALA A 167 -1.40 0.87 -10.85
CA ALA A 167 -1.73 0.22 -9.58
C ALA A 167 -2.90 0.94 -8.87
N TYR A 168 -2.90 2.28 -8.86
CA TYR A 168 -4.02 3.06 -8.33
C TYR A 168 -5.32 2.77 -9.08
N LYS A 169 -5.29 2.78 -10.42
CA LYS A 169 -6.48 2.53 -11.25
C LYS A 169 -7.02 1.11 -11.05
N LEU A 170 -6.13 0.12 -10.99
CA LEU A 170 -6.47 -1.25 -10.68
C LEU A 170 -7.18 -1.34 -9.32
N ALA A 171 -6.62 -0.75 -8.28
CA ALA A 171 -7.22 -0.75 -6.94
C ALA A 171 -8.60 -0.10 -6.90
N GLU A 172 -8.86 0.98 -7.64
CA GLU A 172 -10.22 1.52 -7.79
C GLU A 172 -11.19 0.49 -8.37
N ASN A 173 -10.76 -0.22 -9.41
CA ASN A 173 -11.59 -1.26 -10.05
C ASN A 173 -11.81 -2.45 -9.11
N VAL A 174 -10.80 -2.87 -8.35
CA VAL A 174 -10.91 -3.91 -7.31
C VAL A 174 -11.91 -3.48 -6.24
N LEU A 175 -11.79 -2.26 -5.71
CA LEU A 175 -12.73 -1.72 -4.72
C LEU A 175 -14.18 -1.69 -5.23
N ALA A 176 -14.40 -1.45 -6.52
CA ALA A 176 -15.73 -1.48 -7.13
C ALA A 176 -16.28 -2.91 -7.30
N ALA A 177 -15.40 -3.90 -7.47
CA ALA A 177 -15.77 -5.31 -7.63
C ALA A 177 -16.03 -6.02 -6.30
N MET A 178 -15.45 -5.53 -5.19
CA MET A 178 -15.64 -6.10 -3.86
C MET A 178 -16.98 -5.72 -3.22
#